data_AF-A0A379G4G4-F1
#
_entry.id   AF-A0A379G4G4-F1
#
_cell.length_a   1.000
_cell.length_b   1.000
_cell.length_c   1.000
_cell.angle_alpha   90.00
_cell.angle_beta   90.00
_cell.angle_gamma   90.00
#
_symmetry.space_group_name_H-M   'P 1'
#
loop_
_entity.id
_entity.type
_entity.pdbx_description
1 polymer ?
#
loop_
_entity_poly.entity_id
_entity_poly.type
_entity_poly.pdbx_seq_one_letter_code
_entity_poly.pdbx_strand_id
1 'polypeptide(L)'
;MSIDMLRAELMSLKELVSAQSSEITLMKMQIADMQKVATCEQSDTPNLGHPNKAHVLCRLKGKDGFLEVNADDSNHFRLKRT
;
A
#
# COMPACT_ATOMS: atom_id res chain seq x y z
N MET A 1 9.35 36.46 27.86
CA MET A 1 9.94 35.31 27.15
C MET A 1 11.39 35.64 26.84
N SER A 2 12.35 34.83 27.30
CA SER A 2 13.78 35.14 27.11
C SER A 2 14.29 34.57 25.78
N ILE A 3 15.42 35.10 25.30
CA ILE A 3 16.12 34.59 24.11
C ILE A 3 16.46 33.10 24.26
N ASP A 4 16.78 32.64 25.46
CA ASP A 4 17.13 31.24 25.71
C ASP A 4 15.91 30.32 25.65
N MET A 5 14.73 30.79 26.06
CA MET A 5 13.48 30.05 25.85
C MET A 5 13.17 29.87 24.36
N LEU A 6 13.31 30.95 23.58
CA LEU A 6 13.10 30.91 22.13
C LEU A 6 14.08 29.95 21.43
N ARG A 7 15.34 29.89 21.89
CA ARG A 7 16.33 28.94 21.36
C ARG A 7 15.96 27.50 21.69
N ALA A 8 15.48 27.23 22.90
CA ALA A 8 15.05 25.90 23.31
C ALA A 8 13.84 25.42 22.50
N GLU A 9 12.84 26.29 22.30
CA GLU A 9 11.67 26.01 21.46
C GLU A 9 12.06 25.74 20.01
N LEU A 10 12.98 26.53 19.44
CA LEU A 10 13.48 26.32 18.08
C LEU A 10 14.18 24.98 17.91
N MET A 11 15.01 24.57 18.89
CA MET A 11 15.69 23.28 18.88
C MET A 11 14.70 22.11 18.98
N SER A 12 13.72 22.21 19.88
CA SER A 12 12.66 21.20 20.02
C SER A 12 11.84 21.07 18.73
N LEU A 13 11.47 22.18 18.10
CA LEU A 13 10.74 22.18 16.83
C LEU A 13 11.57 21.54 15.71
N LYS A 14 12.87 21.83 15.66
CA LYS A 14 13.79 21.24 14.68
C LYS A 14 13.90 19.73 14.84
N GLU A 15 13.99 19.24 16.07
CA GLU A 15 14.04 17.80 16.36
C GLU A 15 12.73 17.12 15.96
N LEU A 16 11.58 17.72 16.29
CA LEU A 16 10.26 17.21 15.91
C LEU A 16 10.10 17.11 14.38
N VAL A 17 10.48 18.17 13.65
CA VAL A 17 10.43 18.19 12.18
C VAL A 17 11.35 17.12 11.58
N SER A 18 12.53 16.92 12.15
CA SER A 18 13.47 15.88 11.71
C SER A 18 12.92 14.47 11.94
N ALA A 19 12.26 14.24 13.08
CA ALA A 19 11.62 12.96 13.38
C ALA A 19 10.46 12.68 12.41
N GLN A 20 9.57 13.65 12.23
CA GLN A 20 8.44 13.54 11.30
C GLN A 20 8.89 13.32 9.84
N SER A 21 9.95 14.01 9.41
CA SER A 21 10.52 13.80 8.06
C SER A 21 11.03 12.37 7.85
N SER A 22 11.64 11.78 8.89
CA SER A 22 12.11 10.40 8.86
C SER A 22 10.94 9.41 8.80
N GLU A 23 9.89 9.63 9.58
CA GLU A 23 8.67 8.82 9.55
C GLU A 23 7.97 8.89 8.19
N ILE A 24 7.85 10.07 7.59
CA ILE A 24 7.28 10.25 6.24
C ILE A 24 8.09 9.46 5.21
N THR A 25 9.43 9.48 5.32
CA THR A 25 10.30 8.74 4.42
C THR A 25 10.08 7.24 4.55
N LEU A 26 9.98 6.73 5.78
CA LEU A 26 9.66 5.32 6.04
C LEU A 26 8.30 4.92 5.47
N MET A 27 7.26 5.73 5.71
CA MET A 27 5.91 5.48 5.19
C MET A 27 5.88 5.47 3.66
N LYS A 28 6.61 6.39 3.01
CA LYS A 28 6.73 6.41 1.54
C LYS A 28 7.39 5.14 1.00
N MET A 29 8.43 4.64 1.68
CA MET A 29 9.06 3.37 1.30
C MET A 29 8.08 2.20 1.45
N GLN A 30 7.34 2.13 2.57
CA GLN A 30 6.33 1.09 2.79
C GLN A 30 5.22 1.12 1.74
N ILE A 31 4.72 2.30 1.36
CA ILE A 31 3.72 2.46 0.30
C ILE A 31 4.28 1.98 -1.04
N ALA A 32 5.51 2.38 -1.39
CA ALA A 32 6.14 1.95 -2.64
C ALA A 32 6.32 0.43 -2.69
N ASP A 33 6.67 -0.20 -1.57
CA ASP A 33 6.80 -1.65 -1.49
C ASP A 33 5.43 -2.36 -1.55
N MET A 34 4.38 -1.81 -0.92
CA MET A 34 3.01 -2.32 -1.07
C MET A 34 2.50 -2.20 -2.51
N GLN A 35 2.82 -1.12 -3.21
CA GLN A 35 2.46 -0.93 -4.62
C GLN A 35 3.17 -1.96 -5.53
N LYS A 36 4.43 -2.31 -5.26
CA LYS A 36 5.11 -3.40 -5.99
C LYS A 36 4.47 -4.77 -5.75
N VAL A 37 3.90 -4.98 -4.56
CA VAL A 37 3.25 -6.24 -4.18
C VAL A 37 1.90 -6.40 -4.87
N ALA A 38 1.24 -5.30 -5.25
CA ALA A 38 -0.07 -5.30 -5.89
C ALA A 38 0.04 -5.09 -7.42
N THR A 39 0.39 -6.15 -8.15
CA THR A 39 0.31 -6.13 -9.62
C THR A 39 -1.05 -6.66 -10.06
N CYS A 40 -1.87 -5.78 -10.65
CA CYS A 40 -3.11 -6.18 -11.29
C CYS A 40 -2.86 -6.36 -12.79
N GLU A 41 -2.89 -7.61 -13.23
CA GLU A 41 -2.83 -7.94 -14.65
C GLU A 41 -4.26 -8.21 -15.14
N GLN A 42 -4.58 -7.68 -16.32
CA GLN A 42 -5.81 -8.04 -17.00
C GLN A 42 -5.67 -9.50 -17.41
N SER A 43 -6.56 -10.36 -16.90
CA SER A 43 -6.44 -11.79 -17.19
C SER A 43 -7.13 -12.10 -18.50
N ASP A 44 -6.41 -12.76 -19.40
CA ASP A 44 -6.98 -13.35 -20.61
C ASP A 44 -7.77 -14.64 -20.32
N THR A 45 -7.77 -15.14 -19.07
CA THR A 45 -8.54 -16.34 -18.72
C THR A 45 -10.02 -15.99 -18.50
N PRO A 46 -10.94 -16.60 -19.28
CA PRO A 46 -12.36 -16.39 -19.09
C PRO A 46 -12.81 -16.94 -17.73
N ASN A 47 -13.51 -16.13 -16.94
CA ASN A 47 -14.14 -16.62 -15.71
C ASN A 47 -15.26 -17.60 -16.09
N LEU A 48 -15.06 -18.87 -15.76
CA LEU A 48 -16.01 -19.95 -16.04
C LEU A 48 -17.39 -19.73 -15.37
N GLY A 49 -17.49 -18.85 -14.36
CA GLY A 49 -18.77 -18.47 -13.75
C GLY A 49 -19.50 -17.32 -14.46
N HIS A 50 -18.76 -16.42 -15.13
CA HIS A 50 -19.31 -15.24 -15.82
C HIS A 50 -18.48 -14.90 -17.07
N PRO A 51 -18.68 -15.64 -18.18
CA PRO A 51 -17.84 -15.57 -19.39
C PRO A 51 -17.91 -14.24 -20.14
N ASN A 52 -18.86 -13.36 -19.81
CA ASN A 52 -19.09 -12.09 -20.52
C ASN A 52 -18.60 -10.84 -19.77
N LYS A 53 -17.92 -10.98 -18.63
CA LYS A 53 -17.32 -9.85 -17.91
C LYS A 53 -15.81 -9.87 -18.12
N ALA A 54 -15.19 -8.70 -18.34
CA ALA A 54 -13.75 -8.57 -18.27
C ALA A 54 -13.31 -8.77 -16.81
N HIS A 55 -12.36 -9.68 -16.55
CA HIS A 55 -11.88 -9.98 -15.19
C HIS A 55 -10.50 -9.37 -14.99
N VAL A 56 -10.38 -8.45 -14.03
CA VAL A 56 -9.08 -7.99 -13.55
C VAL A 56 -8.65 -8.94 -12.45
N LEU A 57 -7.55 -9.68 -12.67
CA LEU A 57 -6.91 -10.51 -11.66
C LEU A 57 -5.82 -9.67 -11.00
N CYS A 58 -6.08 -9.22 -9.78
CA CYS A 58 -5.05 -8.63 -8.96
C CYS A 58 -4.28 -9.73 -8.25
N ARG A 59 -2.99 -9.85 -8.55
CA ARG A 59 -2.08 -10.79 -7.89
C ARG A 59 -1.32 -10.04 -6.81
N LEU A 60 -1.71 -10.26 -5.56
CA LEU A 60 -1.02 -9.68 -4.41
C LEU A 60 0.04 -10.67 -3.92
N LYS A 61 1.32 -10.31 -4.00
CA LYS A 61 2.42 -11.15 -3.49
C LYS A 61 2.49 -11.10 -1.96
N GLY A 62 1.91 -12.08 -1.29
CA GLY A 62 2.05 -12.27 0.15
C GLY A 62 3.41 -12.85 0.56
N LYS A 63 3.65 -12.94 1.87
CA LYS A 63 4.88 -13.53 2.44
C LYS A 63 5.04 -15.02 2.08
N ASP A 64 3.92 -15.73 1.96
CA ASP A 64 3.88 -17.19 1.78
C ASP A 64 3.32 -17.62 0.42
N GLY A 65 3.14 -16.70 -0.53
CA GLY A 65 2.57 -17.01 -1.84
C GLY A 65 1.93 -15.81 -2.53
N PHE A 66 1.01 -16.07 -3.45
CA PHE A 66 0.26 -15.03 -4.15
C PHE A 66 -1.23 -15.17 -3.82
N LEU A 67 -1.88 -14.04 -3.57
CA LEU A 67 -3.32 -13.95 -3.45
C LEU A 67 -3.90 -13.46 -4.77
N GLU A 68 -4.70 -14.31 -5.42
CA GLU A 68 -5.50 -13.91 -6.56
C GLU A 68 -6.80 -13.28 -6.07
N VAL A 69 -7.04 -12.04 -6.48
CA VAL A 69 -8.27 -11.30 -6.17
C VAL A 69 -9.01 -11.04 -7.47
N ASN A 70 -10.26 -11.51 -7.54
CA ASN A 70 -11.20 -11.11 -8.59
C ASN A 70 -11.78 -9.75 -8.23
N ALA A 71 -11.49 -8.72 -9.04
CA ALA A 71 -12.22 -7.46 -8.98
C ALA A 71 -13.50 -7.60 -9.83
N ASP A 72 -14.51 -8.27 -9.26
CA ASP A 72 -15.90 -8.13 -9.67
C ASP A 72 -16.47 -6.89 -8.95
N ASP A 73 -17.32 -6.09 -9.61
CA ASP A 73 -18.11 -4.97 -9.04
C ASP A 73 -18.79 -5.29 -7.69
N SER A 74 -18.87 -6.57 -7.33
CA SER A 74 -19.50 -7.11 -6.12
C SER A 74 -18.67 -7.04 -4.83
N ASN A 75 -17.46 -6.44 -4.81
CA ASN A 75 -16.59 -6.37 -3.60
C ASN A 75 -16.27 -7.73 -2.94
N HIS A 76 -16.49 -8.85 -3.63
CA HIS A 76 -16.29 -10.19 -3.08
C HIS A 76 -14.86 -10.69 -3.35
N PHE A 77 -13.96 -10.45 -2.39
CA PHE A 77 -12.61 -10.99 -2.40
C PHE A 77 -12.65 -12.51 -2.15
N ARG A 78 -12.30 -13.32 -3.16
CA ARG A 78 -12.28 -14.78 -3.01
C ARG A 78 -10.85 -15.31 -3.01
N LEU A 79 -10.38 -15.74 -1.84
CA LEU A 79 -9.05 -16.30 -1.65
C LEU A 79 -8.94 -17.68 -2.33
N LYS A 80 -8.17 -17.80 -3.41
CA LYS A 80 -7.73 -19.11 -3.93
C LYS A 80 -6.35 -19.44 -3.36
N ARG A 81 -6.22 -20.58 -2.67
CA ARG A 81 -4.93 -21.18 -2.35
C ARG A 81 -4.57 -22.14 -3.50
N THR A 82 -3.39 -21.97 -4.07
CA THR A 82 -2.74 -22.96 -4.95
C THR A 82 -1.82 -23.84 -4.13
#